data_AF-A0A7C7GNG9-F1
#
_entry.id   AF-A0A7C7GNG9-F1
#
_cell.length_a   1.000
_cell.length_b   1.000
_cell.length_c   1.000
_cell.angle_alpha   90.00
_cell.angle_beta   90.00
_cell.angle_gamma   90.00
#
_symmetry.space_group_name_H-M   'P 1'
#
loop_
_entity.id
_entity.type
_entity.pdbx_description
1 polymer ?
#
loop_
_entity_poly.entity_id
_entity_poly.type
_entity_poly.pdbx_seq_one_letter_code
_entity_poly.pdbx_strand_id
1 'polypeptide(L)' 'MKIGDLVRFESVLNDDMDRYQEAHGLVVKMSKTGHDTESAQVLFSNGETGWLDTQRLVVINESR' A
#
# COMPACT_ATOMS: atom_id res chain seq x y z
N MET A 1 5.50 7.52 -6.43
CA MET A 1 4.15 7.18 -5.94
C MET A 1 3.37 8.45 -5.69
N LYS A 2 2.13 8.51 -6.16
CA LYS A 2 1.17 9.61 -5.98
C LYS A 2 -0.24 9.05 -5.80
N ILE A 3 -1.16 9.92 -5.38
CA ILE A 3 -2.58 9.61 -5.31
C ILE A 3 -3.07 9.21 -6.71
N GLY A 4 -3.80 8.10 -6.80
CA GLY A 4 -4.30 7.50 -8.02
C GLY A 4 -3.45 6.34 -8.55
N ASP A 5 -2.21 6.18 -8.07
CA ASP A 5 -1.37 5.07 -8.50
C ASP A 5 -1.92 3.73 -8.04
N LEU A 6 -1.79 2.72 -8.90
CA LEU A 6 -2.04 1.33 -8.55
C LEU A 6 -0.75 0.76 -7.96
N VAL A 7 -0.85 0.24 -6.74
CA VAL A 7 0.27 -0.29 -5.99
C VAL A 7 0.03 -1.74 -5.62
N ARG A 8 1.13 -2.46 -5.52
CA ARG A 8 1.23 -3.83 -5.04
C ARG A 8 2.01 -3.83 -3.74
N PHE A 9 1.57 -4.61 -2.76
CA PHE A 9 2.31 -4.80 -1.53
C PHE A 9 2.30 -6.26 -1.11
N GLU A 10 3.41 -6.68 -0.53
CA GLU A 10 3.57 -8.02 0.02
C GLU A 10 3.25 -7.95 1.52
N SER A 11 2.07 -8.45 1.88
CA SER A 11 1.68 -8.56 3.28
C SER A 11 2.23 -9.87 3.85
N VAL A 12 3.10 -9.76 4.85
CA VAL A 12 3.40 -10.87 5.74
C VAL A 12 2.32 -10.80 6.83
N LEU A 13 1.21 -11.51 6.62
CA LEU A 13 0.21 -11.69 7.66
C LEU A 13 0.81 -12.59 8.73
N ASN A 14 1.48 -11.96 9.70
CA ASN A 14 1.84 -12.59 10.96
C ASN A 14 0.54 -12.90 11.71
N ASP A 15 0.01 -14.11 11.56
CA ASP A 15 -0.41 -14.86 12.75
C ASP A 15 -0.64 -16.36 12.51
N ASP A 16 -0.91 -16.86 11.29
CA ASP A 16 -1.02 -18.31 11.09
C ASP A 16 -0.73 -18.71 9.63
N MET A 17 0.40 -19.39 9.42
CA MET A 17 0.87 -19.99 8.15
C MET A 17 1.15 -19.02 6.99
N ASP A 18 2.43 -18.68 6.80
CA ASP A 18 3.17 -18.48 5.52
C ASP A 18 2.37 -18.37 4.20
N ARG A 19 1.37 -17.49 4.17
CA ARG A 19 0.65 -17.14 2.94
C ARG A 19 1.08 -15.75 2.55
N TYR A 20 2.04 -15.70 1.63
CA TYR A 20 2.30 -14.52 0.82
C TYR A 20 1.02 -14.18 0.05
N GLN A 21 0.22 -13.25 0.57
CA GLN A 21 -0.85 -12.66 -0.20
C GLN A 21 -0.31 -11.38 -0.83
N GLU A 22 0.00 -11.50 -2.11
CA GLU A 22 0.21 -10.35 -2.98
C GLU A 22 -1.13 -9.61 -3.11
N ALA A 23 -1.22 -8.43 -2.52
CA ALA A 23 -2.42 -7.64 -2.52
C ALA A 23 -2.20 -6.34 -3.32
N HIS A 24 -3.25 -5.96 -4.04
CA HIS A 24 -3.27 -4.81 -4.94
C HIS A 24 -4.24 -3.77 -4.41
N GLY A 25 -3.90 -2.50 -4.56
CA GLY A 25 -4.79 -1.41 -4.17
C GLY A 25 -4.42 -0.08 -4.80
N LEU A 26 -5.31 0.88 -4.65
CA LEU A 26 -5.17 2.23 -5.20
C LEU A 26 -4.73 3.20 -4.10
N VAL A 27 -3.74 4.02 -4.37
CA VAL A 27 -3.34 5.09 -3.44
C VAL A 27 -4.41 6.17 -3.43
N VAL A 28 -5.05 6.38 -2.28
CA VAL A 28 -6.09 7.42 -2.11
C VAL A 28 -5.60 8.63 -1.33
N LYS A 29 -4.55 8.47 -0.51
CA LYS A 29 -3.97 9.55 0.28
C LYS A 29 -2.49 9.32 0.54
N MET A 30 -1.73 10.40 0.69
CA MET A 30 -0.31 10.37 1.08
C MET A 30 -0.13 11.20 2.36
N SER A 31 0.74 10.75 3.25
CA SER A 31 1.14 11.49 4.45
C SER A 31 2.63 11.32 4.70
N LYS A 32 3.29 12.40 5.10
CA LYS A 32 4.62 12.33 5.70
C LYS A 32 4.47 11.96 7.17
N THR A 33 5.23 10.98 7.64
CA THR A 33 5.33 10.67 9.06
C THR A 33 6.45 11.53 9.69
N GLY A 34 6.47 11.65 11.02
CA GLY A 34 7.43 12.50 11.74
C GLY A 34 8.91 12.08 11.66
N HIS A 35 9.24 11.01 10.92
CA HIS A 35 10.60 10.46 10.79
C HIS A 35 11.12 10.51 9.34
N ASP A 36 10.68 11.48 8.54
CA ASP A 36 10.99 11.59 7.10
C ASP A 36 10.56 10.38 6.25
N THR A 37 9.81 9.44 6.82
CA THR A 37 9.18 8.36 6.05
C THR A 37 7.83 8.80 5.52
N GLU A 38 7.44 8.22 4.38
CA GLU A 38 6.15 8.49 3.76
C GLU A 38 5.23 7.29 3.95
N SER A 39 3.94 7.56 4.16
CA SER A 39 2.90 6.53 4.23
C SER A 39 1.81 6.86 3.23
N ALA A 40 1.27 5.82 2.61
CA ALA A 40 0.15 5.91 1.70
C ALA A 40 -1.06 5.21 2.31
N GLN A 41 -2.22 5.84 2.19
CA GLN A 41 -3.49 5.16 2.40
C GLN A 41 -3.86 4.46 1.10
N VAL A 42 -4.03 3.15 1.17
CA VAL A 42 -4.35 2.30 0.03
C VAL A 42 -5.78 1.79 0.18
N LEU A 43 -6.59 1.93 -0.86
CA LEU A 43 -7.90 1.33 -1.00
C LEU A 43 -7.75 -0.03 -1.68
N PHE A 44 -8.12 -1.10 -0.98
CA PHE A 44 -8.06 -2.46 -1.48
C PHE A 44 -9.33 -2.84 -2.24
N SER A 45 -9.24 -3.91 -3.01
CA SER A 45 -10.34 -4.44 -3.83
C SER A 45 -11.55 -4.91 -3.01
N ASN A 46 -11.34 -5.23 -1.73
CA ASN A 46 -12.42 -5.56 -0.79
C ASN A 46 -13.13 -4.33 -0.20
N GLY A 47 -12.75 -3.11 -0.60
CA GLY A 47 -13.32 -1.86 -0.11
C GLY A 47 -12.71 -1.36 1.21
N GLU A 48 -11.80 -2.12 1.82
CA GLU A 48 -11.09 -1.68 3.01
C GLU A 48 -9.96 -0.71 2.66
N THR A 49 -9.60 0.15 3.62
CA THR A 49 -8.43 1.02 3.47
C THR A 49 -7.41 0.75 4.56
N GLY A 50 -6.13 0.72 4.20
CA GLY A 50 -5.02 0.57 5.15
C GLY A 50 -3.95 1.63 4.93
N TRP A 51 -3.30 2.06 6.01
CA TRP A 51 -2.08 2.87 5.94
C TRP A 51 -0.87 1.96 5.85
N LEU A 52 -0.07 2.17 4.81
CA LEU A 52 1.14 1.39 4.56
C LEU A 52 2.32 2.33 4.34
N ASP A 53 3.49 1.93 4.83
CA ASP A 53 4.75 2.63 4.54
C ASP A 53 5.07 2.52 3.04
N THR A 54 5.41 3.64 2.41
CA THR A 54 5.62 3.69 0.95
C THR A 54 6.83 2.86 0.50
N GLN A 55 7.79 2.59 1.38
CA GLN A 55 8.94 1.72 1.07
C GLN A 55 8.54 0.26 0.89
N ARG A 56 7.37 -0.14 1.40
CA ARG A 56 6.79 -1.49 1.25
C ARG A 56 5.86 -1.62 0.05
N LEU A 57 5.65 -0.53 -0.69
CA LEU A 57 4.73 -0.49 -1.83
C LEU A 57 5.50 -0.40 -3.14
N VAL A 58 5.09 -1.21 -4.12
CA VAL A 58 5.61 -1.16 -5.49
C VAL A 58 4.54 -0.59 -6.40
N VAL A 59 4.83 0.53 -7.08
CA VAL A 59 3.92 1.08 -8.08
C VAL A 59 3.95 0.18 -9.32
N ILE A 60 2.79 -0.36 -9.69
CA ILE A 60 2.63 -1.23 -10.86
C ILE A 60 1.92 -0.51 -12.01
N ASN A 61 1.19 0.58 -11.71
CA ASN A 61 0.65 1.49 -12.70
C ASN A 61 0.67 2.90 -12.14
N GLU A 62 1.39 3.80 -12.82
CA GLU A 62 1.36 5.21 -12.50
C GLU A 62 0.11 5.84 -13.09
N SER A 63 -0.66 6.51 -12.24
CA SER A 63 -1.75 7.37 -12.71
C SER A 63 -1.17 8.50 -13.57
N ARG A 64 -1.96 9.01 -14.51
CA ARG A 64 -1.50 10.06 -15.43
C ARG A 64 -1.63 11.44 -14.81
#